data_AF-A0A949PJN1-F1
#
_entry.id   AF-A0A949PJN1-F1
#
_cell.length_a   1.000
_cell.length_b   1.000
_cell.length_c   1.000
_cell.angle_alpha   90.00
_cell.angle_beta   90.00
_cell.angle_gamma   90.00
#
_symmetry.space_group_name_H-M   'P 1'
#
loop_
_entity.id
_entity.type
_entity.pdbx_description
1 polymer ?
#
loop_
_entity_poly.entity_id
_entity_poly.type
_entity_poly.pdbx_seq_one_letter_code
_entity_poly.pdbx_strand_id
1 'polypeptide(L)'
;MKRSIKRLSLLAATTLVALPLGLTTVQADSYKIDETHAHAAFSVTHLGFSTTYGQFKDIKGTFEFDETAPEKSTVDVTIQTSSVDTA
;
A
#
# COMPACT_ATOMS: atom_id res chain seq x y z
N MET A 1 4.14 81.07 -5.94
CA MET A 1 2.95 80.52 -6.62
C MET A 1 2.89 79.03 -6.36
N LYS A 2 1.82 78.59 -5.69
CA LYS A 2 1.53 77.19 -5.36
C LYS A 2 1.18 76.42 -6.65
N ARG A 3 1.69 75.20 -6.80
CA ARG A 3 0.87 74.00 -7.14
C ARG A 3 1.70 72.71 -7.09
N SER A 4 1.55 72.04 -5.95
CA SER A 4 1.82 70.63 -5.72
C SER A 4 0.97 69.75 -6.65
N ILE A 5 1.54 68.71 -7.24
CA ILE A 5 0.80 67.54 -7.74
C ILE A 5 1.59 66.27 -7.37
N LYS A 6 1.14 65.61 -6.29
CA LYS A 6 1.44 64.21 -5.98
C LYS A 6 0.55 63.30 -6.83
N ARG A 7 1.13 62.28 -7.46
CA ARG A 7 0.48 61.05 -7.98
C ARG A 7 1.54 59.95 -7.84
N LEU A 8 1.62 59.17 -6.76
CA LEU A 8 0.76 58.06 -6.35
C LEU A 8 0.28 57.18 -7.52
N SER A 9 1.12 56.22 -7.90
CA SER A 9 0.67 54.95 -8.48
C SER A 9 1.60 53.86 -7.99
N LEU A 10 1.14 53.18 -6.95
CA LEU A 10 1.69 52.00 -6.31
C LEU A 10 1.68 50.87 -7.34
N LEU A 11 2.84 50.50 -7.89
CA LEU A 11 2.95 49.30 -8.73
C LEU A 11 2.98 48.10 -7.76
N ALA A 12 1.79 47.56 -7.47
CA ALA A 12 1.62 46.37 -6.67
C ALA A 12 2.33 45.20 -7.37
N ALA A 13 3.46 44.78 -6.81
CA ALA A 13 4.10 43.51 -7.14
C ALA A 13 3.24 42.38 -6.55
N THR A 14 2.22 41.93 -7.27
CA THR A 14 1.53 40.67 -6.98
C THR A 14 2.39 39.53 -7.51
N THR A 15 3.40 39.12 -6.73
CA THR A 15 3.97 37.78 -6.85
C THR A 15 2.90 36.80 -6.39
N LEU A 16 2.21 36.18 -7.34
CA LEU A 16 1.35 35.04 -7.08
C LEU A 16 2.25 33.90 -6.56
N VAL A 17 2.31 33.75 -5.24
CA VAL A 17 2.91 32.56 -4.62
C VAL A 17 2.00 31.40 -5.00
N ALA A 18 2.37 30.67 -6.05
CA ALA A 18 1.76 29.39 -6.36
C ALA A 18 2.12 28.44 -5.21
N LEU A 19 1.21 28.31 -4.25
CA LEU A 19 1.31 27.30 -3.22
C LEU A 19 1.23 25.95 -3.93
N PRO A 20 2.24 25.07 -3.85
CA PRO A 20 2.09 23.72 -4.37
C PRO A 20 0.97 23.08 -3.55
N LEU A 21 -0.19 22.89 -4.19
CA LEU A 21 -1.18 21.93 -3.72
C LEU A 21 -0.45 20.60 -3.71
N GLY A 22 0.04 20.18 -2.55
CA GLY A 22 0.71 18.92 -2.36
C GLY A 22 -0.26 17.81 -2.74
N LEU A 23 -0.19 17.37 -3.99
CA LEU A 23 -0.81 16.14 -4.43
C LEU A 23 -0.06 15.02 -3.72
N THR A 24 -0.58 14.60 -2.56
CA THR A 24 -0.14 13.36 -1.93
C THR A 24 -0.58 12.23 -2.85
N THR A 25 0.35 11.68 -3.61
CA THR A 25 0.13 10.39 -4.26
C THR A 25 0.00 9.36 -3.15
N VAL A 26 -1.20 8.77 -3.00
CA VAL A 26 -1.36 7.57 -2.20
C VAL A 26 -0.56 6.49 -2.90
N GLN A 27 0.57 6.10 -2.32
CA GLN A 27 1.31 4.94 -2.78
C GLN A 27 0.81 3.74 -1.98
N ALA A 28 0.68 2.58 -2.63
CA ALA A 28 0.43 1.34 -1.92
C ALA A 28 1.53 1.12 -0.87
N ASP A 29 1.16 0.71 0.33
CA ASP A 29 2.12 0.42 1.39
C ASP A 29 2.68 -1.00 1.19
N SER A 30 4.00 -1.13 1.35
CA SER A 30 4.72 -2.41 1.21
C SER A 30 4.88 -3.10 2.56
N TYR A 31 4.46 -4.36 2.64
CA TYR A 31 4.49 -5.16 3.85
C TYR A 31 5.23 -6.48 3.62
N LYS A 32 5.98 -6.91 4.64
CA LYS A 32 6.56 -8.25 4.70
C LYS A 32 5.61 -9.18 5.45
N ILE A 33 5.43 -10.40 4.94
CA ILE A 33 4.69 -11.45 5.64
C ILE A 33 5.41 -11.79 6.96
N ASP A 34 4.64 -11.75 8.06
CA ASP A 34 5.05 -12.29 9.35
C ASP A 34 4.77 -13.81 9.37
N GLU A 35 5.85 -14.58 9.32
CA GLU A 35 5.82 -16.04 9.27
C GLU A 35 5.16 -16.67 10.52
N THR A 36 5.06 -15.93 11.64
CA THR A 36 4.44 -16.42 12.88
C THR A 36 2.93 -16.22 12.95
N HIS A 37 2.38 -15.33 12.11
CA HIS A 37 0.95 -14.98 12.08
C HIS A 37 0.29 -15.24 10.71
N ALA A 38 1.03 -15.85 9.79
CA ALA A 38 0.53 -16.26 8.48
C ALA A 38 0.54 -17.79 8.36
N HIS A 39 -0.48 -18.35 7.72
CA HIS A 39 -0.63 -19.79 7.55
C HIS A 39 -1.02 -20.13 6.11
N ALA A 40 -0.21 -20.95 5.44
CA ALA A 40 -0.59 -21.59 4.17
C ALA A 40 -1.21 -22.96 4.47
N ALA A 41 -2.50 -22.97 4.77
CA ALA A 41 -3.25 -24.18 5.11
C ALA A 41 -4.01 -24.74 3.90
N PHE A 42 -4.23 -26.05 3.91
CA PHE A 42 -5.05 -26.75 2.93
C PHE A 42 -5.88 -27.84 3.58
N SER A 43 -6.92 -28.28 2.87
CA SER A 43 -7.65 -29.49 3.19
C SER A 43 -7.88 -30.31 1.92
N VAL A 44 -7.91 -31.62 2.07
CA VAL A 44 -8.18 -32.56 0.98
C VAL A 44 -9.14 -33.64 1.46
N THR A 45 -10.19 -33.86 0.69
CA THR A 45 -11.19 -34.90 0.95
C THR A 45 -10.69 -36.25 0.43
N HIS A 46 -10.79 -37.29 1.24
CA HIS A 46 -10.56 -38.68 0.84
C HIS A 46 -11.90 -39.38 0.58
N LEU A 47 -12.34 -39.30 -0.68
CA LEU A 47 -13.56 -39.95 -1.20
C LEU A 47 -14.86 -39.59 -0.47
N GLY A 48 -14.89 -38.46 0.25
CA GLY A 48 -16.06 -37.99 1.01
C GLY A 48 -16.18 -38.59 2.41
N PHE A 49 -15.29 -39.49 2.82
CA PHE A 49 -15.35 -40.14 4.13
C PHE A 49 -14.54 -39.43 5.21
N SER A 50 -13.38 -38.88 4.85
CA SER A 50 -12.53 -38.13 5.76
C SER A 50 -11.93 -36.90 5.06
N THR A 51 -11.52 -35.92 5.85
CA THR A 51 -10.79 -34.74 5.39
C THR A 51 -9.44 -34.71 6.08
N THR A 52 -8.37 -34.73 5.29
CA THR A 52 -7.02 -34.48 5.79
C THR A 52 -6.77 -32.98 5.75
N TYR A 53 -6.31 -32.44 6.87
CA TYR A 53 -5.88 -31.05 6.99
C TYR A 53 -4.37 -31.00 7.00
N GLY A 54 -3.81 -29.97 6.38
CA GLY A 54 -2.37 -29.74 6.40
C GLY A 54 -2.02 -28.28 6.23
N GLN A 55 -0.73 -28.00 6.37
CA GLN A 55 -0.15 -26.68 6.20
C GLN A 55 1.28 -26.78 5.65
N PHE A 56 1.80 -25.66 5.16
CA PHE A 56 3.23 -25.48 4.91
C PHE A 56 3.81 -24.55 5.99
N LYS A 57 4.84 -25.03 6.70
CA LYS A 57 5.46 -24.31 7.84
C LYS A 57 6.44 -23.22 7.42
N ASP A 58 6.98 -23.28 6.20
CA ASP A 58 7.95 -22.31 5.69
C ASP A 58 7.33 -21.57 4.50
N ILE A 59 6.87 -20.35 4.80
CA ILE A 59 6.28 -19.41 3.85
C ILE A 59 6.98 -18.07 3.98
N LYS A 60 7.23 -17.41 2.85
CA LYS A 60 7.86 -16.09 2.79
C LYS A 60 7.19 -15.27 1.72
N GLY A 61 7.14 -13.96 1.91
CA GLY A 61 6.59 -13.09 0.88
C GLY A 61 6.45 -11.65 1.30
N THR A 62 5.94 -10.88 0.36
CA THR A 62 5.63 -9.46 0.50
C THR A 62 4.27 -9.19 -0.14
N PHE A 63 3.61 -8.14 0.31
CA PHE A 63 2.39 -7.66 -0.33
C PHE A 63 2.35 -6.13 -0.33
N GLU A 64 1.80 -5.58 -1.40
CA GLU A 64 1.49 -4.16 -1.53
C GLU A 64 0.00 -4.00 -1.27
N PHE A 65 -0.38 -3.13 -0.33
CA PHE A 65 -1.78 -2.85 -0.02
C PHE A 65 -2.13 -1.40 -0.31
N ASP A 66 -3.09 -1.19 -1.21
CA ASP A 66 -3.69 0.11 -1.50
C ASP A 66 -5.08 0.18 -0.86
N GLU A 67 -5.18 0.90 0.26
CA GLU A 67 -6.44 1.06 1.00
C GLU A 67 -7.51 1.78 0.16
N THR A 68 -7.10 2.65 -0.76
CA THR A 68 -8.02 3.46 -1.58
C THR A 68 -8.47 2.77 -2.87
N ALA A 69 -7.67 1.82 -3.35
CA ALA A 69 -7.94 0.99 -4.52
C ALA A 69 -7.48 -0.46 -4.29
N PRO A 70 -8.20 -1.24 -3.45
CA PRO A 70 -7.77 -2.59 -3.04
C PRO A 70 -7.49 -3.54 -4.20
N GLU A 71 -8.15 -3.38 -5.34
CA GLU A 71 -7.93 -4.16 -6.57
C GLU A 71 -6.54 -3.97 -7.21
N LYS A 72 -5.82 -2.91 -6.84
CA LYS A 72 -4.44 -2.65 -7.28
C LYS A 72 -3.39 -3.27 -6.34
N SER A 73 -3.83 -3.83 -5.22
CA SER A 73 -2.96 -4.53 -4.27
C SER A 73 -2.35 -5.78 -4.92
N THR A 74 -1.11 -6.10 -4.54
CA THR A 74 -0.40 -7.28 -5.05
C THR A 74 0.14 -8.11 -3.90
N VAL A 75 0.35 -9.40 -4.15
CA VAL A 75 0.93 -10.32 -3.17
C VAL A 75 1.83 -11.32 -3.88
N ASP A 76 3.04 -11.48 -3.36
CA ASP A 76 4.03 -12.44 -3.86
C ASP A 76 4.45 -13.35 -2.71
N VAL A 77 4.14 -14.65 -2.83
CA VAL A 77 4.44 -15.65 -1.80
C VAL A 77 5.25 -16.79 -2.38
N THR A 78 6.29 -17.20 -1.67
CA THR A 78 7.04 -18.43 -1.88
C THR A 78 6.73 -19.42 -0.78
N ILE A 79 6.35 -20.64 -1.16
CA ILE A 79 6.06 -21.74 -0.24
C ILE A 79 7.13 -22.83 -0.44
N GLN A 80 7.83 -23.19 0.63
CA GLN A 80 8.79 -24.28 0.57
C GLN A 80 8.05 -25.61 0.72
N THR A 81 7.91 -26.36 -0.38
CA THR A 81 7.06 -27.56 -0.45
C THR A 81 7.48 -28.68 0.51
N SER A 82 8.78 -28.76 0.84
CA SER A 82 9.31 -29.73 1.82
C SER A 82 8.88 -29.43 3.25
N SER A 83 8.28 -28.27 3.54
CA SER A 83 7.75 -27.90 4.86
C SER A 83 6.31 -28.38 5.09
N VAL A 84 5.79 -29.25 4.22
CA VAL A 84 4.46 -29.83 4.35
C VAL A 84 4.31 -30.57 5.68
N ASP A 85 3.21 -30.29 6.36
CA ASP A 85 2.83 -30.88 7.63
C ASP A 85 1.35 -31.25 7.58
N THR A 86 1.05 -32.52 7.77
CA THR A 86 -0.32 -33.05 7.80
C THR A 86 -0.52 -33.80 9.12
N ALA A 87 -1.72 -33.70 9.68
CA ALA A 87 -2.12 -34.50 10.83
C ALA A 87 -2.21 -36.00 10.49
#